data_AF-A0A1H3KF18-F1
#
_entry.id   AF-A0A1H3KF18-F1
#
_cell.length_a   1.000
_cell.length_b   1.000
_cell.length_c   1.000
_cell.angle_alpha   90.00
_cell.angle_beta   90.00
_cell.angle_gamma   90.00
#
_symmetry.space_group_name_H-M   'P 1'
#
loop_
_entity.id
_entity.type
_entity.pdbx_description
1 polymer ?
#
loop_
_entity_poly.entity_id
_entity_poly.type
_entity_poly.pdbx_seq_one_letter_code
_entity_poly.pdbx_strand_id
1 'polypeptide(L)'
;MDGLLRSSRARRLRARASRAALVAVIGLVGLVASPGTASAAGTYTVEPVLNCYKENSNKSWTVVVGYVNASSSTVTIPRGADNQAAPSKFASLPPTSFEPGTVNGAFTTTVSQADLNAGARWVLDGFTLDYRAAAGASRVCPASTELPEEGNGTGPAIGLVAAGVVGAALVHRARKRALAAAGRDDA
;
A
#
# COMPACT_ATOMS: atom_id res chain seq x y z
N MET A 1 -63.05 65.88 -20.70
CA MET A 1 -62.34 64.83 -21.47
C MET A 1 -61.15 64.39 -20.65
N ASP A 2 -61.37 63.30 -19.93
CA ASP A 2 -60.47 62.68 -18.96
C ASP A 2 -59.24 62.06 -19.63
N GLY A 3 -58.05 62.36 -19.11
CA GLY A 3 -56.82 61.86 -19.71
C GLY A 3 -55.57 62.00 -18.84
N LEU A 4 -55.18 60.89 -18.22
CA LEU A 4 -53.79 60.49 -17.95
C LEU A 4 -53.04 61.06 -16.73
N LEU A 5 -53.61 60.90 -15.52
CA LEU A 5 -52.81 60.73 -14.30
C LEU A 5 -52.69 59.24 -13.92
N ARG A 6 -51.99 58.44 -14.74
CA ARG A 6 -51.79 57.00 -14.46
C ARG A 6 -50.37 56.47 -14.70
N SER A 7 -49.35 57.33 -14.77
CA SER A 7 -47.99 56.91 -15.20
C SER A 7 -46.89 56.88 -14.12
N SER A 8 -47.15 57.33 -12.88
CA SER A 8 -46.08 57.54 -11.88
C SER A 8 -46.02 56.54 -10.71
N ARG A 9 -47.11 55.82 -10.39
CA ARG A 9 -47.12 54.82 -9.29
C ARG A 9 -46.54 53.45 -9.69
N ALA A 10 -46.79 53.01 -10.93
CA ALA A 10 -46.31 51.71 -11.43
C ALA A 10 -44.77 51.61 -11.51
N ARG A 11 -44.09 52.74 -11.75
CA ARG A 11 -42.63 52.80 -11.90
C ARG A 11 -41.88 52.66 -10.56
N ARG A 12 -42.46 53.19 -9.47
CA ARG A 12 -41.87 53.09 -8.11
C ARG A 12 -42.02 51.70 -7.49
N LEU A 13 -43.06 50.95 -7.88
CA LEU A 13 -43.27 49.56 -7.43
C LEU A 13 -42.30 48.59 -8.12
N ARG A 14 -41.99 48.78 -9.41
CA ARG A 14 -40.99 47.96 -10.12
C ARG A 14 -39.57 48.11 -9.56
N ALA A 15 -39.20 49.29 -9.06
CA ALA A 15 -37.88 49.53 -8.48
C ALA A 15 -37.68 48.93 -7.07
N ARG A 16 -38.78 48.65 -6.34
CA ARG A 16 -38.70 47.97 -5.02
C ARG A 16 -38.77 46.45 -5.15
N ALA A 17 -39.40 45.93 -6.20
CA ALA A 17 -39.45 44.50 -6.48
C ALA A 17 -38.09 43.91 -6.90
N SER A 18 -37.21 44.71 -7.54
CA SER A 18 -35.88 44.24 -7.96
C SER A 18 -34.87 44.10 -6.82
N ARG A 19 -35.02 44.85 -5.72
CA ARG A 19 -34.13 44.73 -4.55
C ARG A 19 -34.52 43.59 -3.60
N ALA A 20 -35.81 43.25 -3.52
CA ALA A 20 -36.27 42.12 -2.71
C ALA A 20 -35.91 40.76 -3.34
N ALA A 21 -35.90 40.67 -4.67
CA ALA A 21 -35.53 39.45 -5.38
C ALA A 21 -34.04 39.07 -5.23
N LEU A 22 -33.14 40.04 -5.10
CA LEU A 22 -31.70 39.77 -4.96
C LEU A 22 -31.32 39.22 -3.57
N VAL A 23 -32.04 39.61 -2.51
CA VAL A 23 -31.79 39.15 -1.13
C VAL A 23 -32.31 37.72 -0.92
N ALA A 24 -33.41 37.34 -1.56
CA ALA A 24 -33.97 36.00 -1.45
C ALA A 24 -33.12 34.91 -2.14
N VAL A 25 -32.42 35.25 -3.23
CA VAL A 25 -31.54 34.29 -3.94
C VAL A 25 -30.25 34.02 -3.15
N ILE A 26 -29.73 34.99 -2.39
CA ILE A 26 -28.53 34.79 -1.55
C ILE A 26 -28.85 33.94 -0.29
N GLY A 27 -30.08 34.00 0.24
CA GLY A 27 -30.50 33.19 1.38
C GLY A 27 -30.67 31.69 1.08
N LEU A 28 -31.03 31.32 -0.15
CA LEU A 28 -31.25 29.92 -0.56
C LEU A 28 -29.96 29.19 -0.99
N VAL A 29 -28.88 29.91 -1.30
CA VAL A 29 -27.58 29.30 -1.64
C VAL A 29 -26.70 29.05 -0.40
N GLY A 30 -27.01 29.68 0.74
CA GLY A 30 -26.25 29.52 1.98
C GLY A 30 -26.48 28.22 2.76
N LEU A 31 -27.49 27.41 2.40
CA LEU A 31 -27.89 26.22 3.17
C LEU A 31 -27.15 24.92 2.83
N VAL A 32 -26.17 24.95 1.92
CA VAL A 32 -25.37 23.76 1.55
C VAL A 32 -23.97 23.79 2.19
N ALA A 33 -23.57 24.88 2.84
CA ALA A 33 -22.33 24.95 3.59
C ALA A 33 -22.57 24.54 5.06
N SER A 34 -22.94 23.28 5.28
CA SER A 34 -22.71 22.66 6.58
C SER A 34 -21.23 22.86 6.92
N PRO A 35 -20.85 23.45 8.07
CA PRO A 35 -19.48 23.30 8.52
C PRO A 35 -19.23 21.80 8.61
N GLY A 36 -18.39 21.27 7.73
CA GLY A 36 -17.87 19.92 7.90
C GLY A 36 -17.30 19.89 9.31
N THR A 37 -17.79 18.97 10.14
CA THR A 37 -17.18 18.73 11.45
C THR A 37 -15.72 18.41 11.17
N ALA A 38 -14.83 19.37 11.41
CA ALA A 38 -13.42 19.10 11.49
C ALA A 38 -13.28 18.20 12.73
N SER A 39 -13.20 16.89 12.51
CA SER A 39 -12.72 15.99 13.54
C SER A 39 -11.35 16.50 13.93
N ALA A 40 -11.17 16.89 15.19
CA ALA A 40 -9.84 17.08 15.73
C ALA A 40 -9.09 15.79 15.44
N ALA A 41 -8.12 15.84 14.53
CA ALA A 41 -7.21 14.73 14.34
C ALA A 41 -6.67 14.41 15.72
N GLY A 42 -6.93 13.20 16.22
CA GLY A 42 -6.17 12.69 17.35
C GLY A 42 -4.69 12.91 17.05
N THR A 43 -3.88 13.11 18.08
CA THR A 43 -2.43 13.32 17.92
C THR A 43 -1.78 11.98 17.56
N TYR A 44 -2.21 11.41 16.43
CA TYR A 44 -1.72 10.16 15.90
C TYR A 44 -0.37 10.44 15.23
N THR A 45 0.63 9.67 15.62
CA THR A 45 2.02 9.87 15.23
C THR A 45 2.62 8.65 14.56
N VAL A 46 2.02 7.48 14.72
CA VAL A 46 2.50 6.22 14.14
C VAL A 46 1.51 5.71 13.09
N GLU A 47 1.82 5.94 11.82
CA GLU A 47 0.98 5.54 10.69
C GLU A 47 1.41 4.18 10.11
N PRO A 48 0.51 3.20 9.99
CA PRO A 48 0.79 1.92 9.37
C PRO A 48 0.83 2.05 7.83
N VAL A 49 1.77 1.36 7.19
CA VAL A 49 1.97 1.43 5.73
C VAL A 49 2.06 0.02 5.13
N LEU A 50 1.30 -0.25 4.07
CA LEU A 50 1.51 -1.44 3.25
C LEU A 50 2.69 -1.19 2.30
N ASN A 51 3.87 -1.71 2.62
CA ASN A 51 5.07 -1.48 1.82
C ASN A 51 4.98 -2.16 0.45
N CYS A 52 4.51 -3.40 0.42
CA CYS A 52 4.17 -4.12 -0.81
C CYS A 52 3.29 -5.33 -0.51
N TYR A 53 2.69 -5.91 -1.56
CA TYR A 53 2.00 -7.19 -1.48
C TYR A 53 2.37 -8.08 -2.66
N LYS A 54 2.19 -9.39 -2.50
CA LYS A 54 2.32 -10.40 -3.57
C LYS A 54 1.10 -11.31 -3.55
N GLU A 55 0.46 -11.48 -4.69
CA GLU A 55 -0.58 -12.51 -4.84
C GLU A 55 0.07 -13.88 -5.04
N ASN A 56 -0.37 -14.85 -4.26
CA ASN A 56 0.08 -16.23 -4.36
C ASN A 56 -0.84 -17.04 -5.28
N SER A 57 -0.36 -18.18 -5.78
CA SER A 57 -1.10 -19.06 -6.70
C SER A 57 -2.45 -19.52 -6.15
N ASN A 58 -2.53 -19.72 -4.83
CA ASN A 58 -3.73 -20.11 -4.09
C ASN A 58 -4.67 -18.94 -3.74
N LYS A 59 -4.47 -17.75 -4.33
CA LYS A 59 -5.24 -16.52 -4.08
C LYS A 59 -5.07 -15.90 -2.69
N SER A 60 -4.19 -16.44 -1.84
CA SER A 60 -3.72 -15.73 -0.66
C SER A 60 -2.79 -14.58 -1.07
N TRP A 61 -2.62 -13.59 -0.20
CA TRP A 61 -1.65 -12.52 -0.38
C TRP A 61 -0.57 -12.61 0.68
N THR A 62 0.69 -12.49 0.26
CA THR A 62 1.78 -12.17 1.19
C THR A 62 1.87 -10.65 1.29
N VAL A 63 1.67 -10.10 2.49
CA VAL A 63 1.72 -8.65 2.75
C VAL A 63 2.96 -8.31 3.55
N VAL A 64 3.66 -7.25 3.14
CA VAL A 64 4.81 -6.68 3.87
C VAL A 64 4.37 -5.33 4.42
N VAL A 65 4.33 -5.24 5.74
CA VAL A 65 3.74 -4.09 6.44
C VAL A 65 4.83 -3.38 7.22
N GLY A 66 4.84 -2.06 7.15
CA GLY A 66 5.74 -1.16 7.86
C GLY A 66 4.97 -0.05 8.55
N TYR A 67 5.69 0.95 9.05
CA TYR A 67 5.09 2.12 9.68
C TYR A 67 5.96 3.37 9.49
N VAL A 68 5.36 4.53 9.74
CA VAL A 68 6.04 5.82 9.87
C VAL A 68 5.71 6.39 11.23
N ASN A 69 6.72 6.59 12.06
CA ASN A 69 6.60 7.34 13.31
C ASN A 69 7.11 8.77 13.09
N ALA A 70 6.20 9.74 13.09
CA ALA A 70 6.51 11.16 12.92
C ALA A 70 7.09 11.82 14.19
N SER A 71 7.11 11.12 15.33
CA SER A 71 7.67 11.61 16.58
C SER A 71 9.19 11.56 16.58
N SER A 72 9.83 12.43 17.36
CA SER A 72 11.30 12.43 17.54
C SER A 72 11.82 11.35 18.50
N SER A 73 10.91 10.59 19.12
CA SER A 73 11.19 9.53 20.09
C SER A 73 10.40 8.26 19.79
N THR A 74 10.90 7.13 20.30
CA THR A 74 10.20 5.85 20.22
C THR A 74 8.86 5.93 20.94
N VAL A 75 7.79 5.51 20.26
CA VAL A 75 6.44 5.43 20.81
C VAL A 75 6.16 3.97 21.19
N THR A 76 5.62 3.74 22.38
CA THR A 76 5.19 2.40 22.81
C THR A 76 3.67 2.32 22.75
N ILE A 77 3.15 1.42 21.92
CA ILE A 77 1.70 1.16 21.80
C ILE A 77 1.46 -0.31 22.12
N PRO A 78 0.97 -0.63 23.33
CA PRO A 78 0.65 -2.00 23.72
C PRO A 78 -0.39 -2.62 22.78
N ARG A 79 -0.39 -3.95 22.69
CA ARG A 79 -1.45 -4.67 21.95
C ARG A 79 -2.80 -4.35 22.57
N GLY A 80 -3.75 -3.94 21.74
CA GLY A 80 -5.04 -3.43 22.18
C GLY A 80 -5.78 -2.73 21.05
N ALA A 81 -6.81 -1.95 21.36
CA ALA A 81 -7.63 -1.28 20.36
C ALA A 81 -6.80 -0.41 19.39
N ASP A 82 -5.74 0.23 19.88
CA ASP A 82 -4.85 1.10 19.09
C ASP A 82 -3.64 0.36 18.50
N ASN A 83 -3.54 -0.96 18.66
CA ASN A 83 -2.53 -1.80 18.02
C ASN A 83 -3.04 -3.24 17.91
N GLN A 84 -3.89 -3.47 16.91
CA GLN A 84 -4.57 -4.75 16.70
C GLN A 84 -4.60 -5.13 15.24
N ALA A 85 -4.08 -6.33 14.94
CA ALA A 85 -4.28 -6.95 13.65
C ALA A 85 -5.49 -7.90 13.69
N ALA A 86 -6.27 -7.87 12.61
CA ALA A 86 -7.42 -8.73 12.40
C ALA A 86 -7.25 -9.55 11.11
N PRO A 87 -7.74 -10.80 11.07
CA PRO A 87 -8.32 -11.58 12.16
C PRO A 87 -7.35 -11.91 13.32
N SER A 88 -7.89 -12.37 14.46
CA SER A 88 -7.16 -12.53 15.74
C SER A 88 -5.92 -13.43 15.67
N LYS A 89 -5.85 -14.34 14.70
CA LYS A 89 -4.65 -15.15 14.43
C LYS A 89 -3.42 -14.30 14.07
N PHE A 90 -3.60 -13.05 13.67
CA PHE A 90 -2.53 -12.09 13.37
C PHE A 90 -2.18 -11.18 14.56
N ALA A 91 -2.87 -11.31 15.71
CA ALA A 91 -2.76 -10.37 16.82
C ALA A 91 -1.36 -10.26 17.43
N SER A 92 -0.51 -11.27 17.25
CA SER A 92 0.88 -11.29 17.73
C SER A 92 1.89 -10.67 16.76
N LEU A 93 1.50 -10.38 15.51
CA LEU A 93 2.43 -9.93 14.48
C LEU A 93 2.92 -8.48 14.66
N PRO A 94 2.05 -7.49 14.94
CA PRO A 94 2.50 -6.11 15.06
C PRO A 94 3.52 -5.93 16.20
N PRO A 95 4.54 -5.06 16.04
CA PRO A 95 5.41 -4.67 17.13
C PRO A 95 4.64 -3.82 18.16
N THR A 96 5.21 -3.63 19.34
CA THR A 96 4.64 -2.73 20.39
C THR A 96 5.53 -1.52 20.68
N SER A 97 6.71 -1.44 20.07
CA SER A 97 7.67 -0.35 20.17
C SER A 97 7.97 0.16 18.77
N PHE A 98 7.83 1.46 18.56
CA PHE A 98 7.87 2.10 17.25
C PHE A 98 8.93 3.20 17.25
N GLU A 99 10.08 2.93 16.64
CA GLU A 99 11.20 3.87 16.57
C GLU A 99 10.86 5.05 15.64
N PRO A 100 11.45 6.25 15.83
CA PRO A 100 11.27 7.39 14.94
C PRO A 100 11.58 7.08 13.47
N GLY A 101 10.81 7.69 12.56
CA GLY A 101 11.03 7.61 11.12
C GLY A 101 10.28 6.48 10.43
N THR A 102 10.73 6.10 9.24
CA THR A 102 10.10 5.07 8.42
C THR A 102 10.75 3.71 8.64
N VAL A 103 9.95 2.74 9.06
CA VAL A 103 10.36 1.34 9.18
C VAL A 103 9.62 0.51 8.14
N ASN A 104 10.37 -0.12 7.24
CA ASN A 104 9.83 -1.02 6.22
C ASN A 104 9.85 -2.46 6.73
N GLY A 105 8.81 -3.24 6.43
CA GLY A 105 8.77 -4.67 6.76
C GLY A 105 8.81 -4.96 8.26
N ALA A 106 8.14 -4.12 9.05
CA ALA A 106 7.94 -4.34 10.49
C ALA A 106 7.37 -5.73 10.79
N PHE A 107 6.50 -6.26 9.92
CA PHE A 107 6.16 -7.67 9.89
C PHE A 107 5.71 -8.10 8.48
N THR A 108 5.70 -9.41 8.25
CA THR A 108 5.21 -10.05 7.02
C THR A 108 4.26 -11.18 7.36
N THR A 109 3.19 -11.36 6.60
CA THR A 109 2.27 -12.48 6.80
C THR A 109 1.54 -12.87 5.52
N THR A 110 1.11 -14.14 5.47
CA THR A 110 0.22 -14.64 4.42
C THR A 110 -1.22 -14.53 4.87
N VAL A 111 -2.00 -13.76 4.14
CA VAL A 111 -3.42 -13.49 4.38
C VAL A 111 -4.23 -14.30 3.38
N SER A 112 -5.06 -15.23 3.85
CA SER A 112 -5.85 -16.06 2.95
C SER A 112 -6.90 -15.22 2.22
N GLN A 113 -7.39 -15.70 1.07
CA GLN A 113 -8.50 -15.05 0.37
C GLN A 113 -9.73 -14.85 1.28
N ALA A 114 -10.01 -15.80 2.17
CA ALA A 114 -11.12 -15.69 3.12
C ALA A 114 -10.89 -14.56 4.14
N ASP A 115 -9.68 -14.42 4.67
CA ASP A 115 -9.36 -13.32 5.59
C ASP A 115 -9.40 -11.96 4.89
N LEU A 116 -8.90 -11.88 3.65
CA LEU A 116 -8.99 -10.66 2.83
C LEU A 116 -10.45 -10.26 2.56
N ASN A 117 -11.34 -11.24 2.37
CA ASN A 117 -12.78 -10.99 2.21
C ASN A 117 -13.44 -10.58 3.55
N ALA A 118 -12.88 -11.02 4.68
CA ALA A 118 -13.34 -10.66 6.02
C ALA A 118 -12.79 -9.32 6.53
N GLY A 119 -12.06 -8.56 5.71
CA GLY A 119 -11.50 -7.26 6.09
C GLY A 119 -10.24 -7.38 6.96
N ALA A 120 -9.31 -8.24 6.55
CA ALA A 120 -7.99 -8.34 7.17
C ALA A 120 -7.27 -6.98 7.16
N ARG A 121 -6.84 -6.54 8.34
CA ARG A 121 -6.36 -5.18 8.57
C ARG A 121 -5.43 -5.10 9.78
N TRP A 122 -4.74 -3.97 9.90
CA TRP A 122 -4.04 -3.55 11.11
C TRP A 122 -4.54 -2.17 11.55
N VAL A 123 -5.02 -2.09 12.80
CA VAL A 123 -5.32 -0.83 13.48
C VAL A 123 -4.09 -0.43 14.28
N LEU A 124 -3.61 0.79 14.06
CA LEU A 124 -2.45 1.35 14.73
C LEU A 124 -2.65 2.83 14.98
N ASP A 125 -2.57 3.26 16.24
CA ASP A 125 -2.60 4.67 16.65
C ASP A 125 -3.76 5.45 15.99
N GLY A 126 -4.96 4.89 16.04
CA GLY A 126 -6.16 5.45 15.41
C GLY A 126 -6.26 5.29 13.88
N PHE A 127 -5.18 4.90 13.19
CA PHE A 127 -5.22 4.55 11.77
C PHE A 127 -5.69 3.12 11.54
N THR A 128 -6.32 2.89 10.38
CA THR A 128 -6.69 1.54 9.94
C THR A 128 -6.09 1.26 8.56
N LEU A 129 -5.16 0.32 8.51
CA LEU A 129 -4.61 -0.22 7.28
C LEU A 129 -5.39 -1.48 6.87
N ASP A 130 -6.41 -1.31 6.02
CA ASP A 130 -7.06 -2.44 5.34
C ASP A 130 -6.18 -2.92 4.18
N TYR A 131 -5.77 -4.18 4.20
CA TYR A 131 -4.78 -4.68 3.23
C TYR A 131 -5.32 -4.67 1.80
N ARG A 132 -6.61 -4.96 1.60
CA ARG A 132 -7.23 -5.01 0.28
C ARG A 132 -7.40 -3.60 -0.30
N ALA A 133 -7.84 -2.64 0.51
CA ALA A 133 -7.96 -1.26 0.10
C ALA A 133 -6.58 -0.62 -0.18
N ALA A 134 -5.58 -0.90 0.67
CA ALA A 134 -4.25 -0.34 0.53
C ALA A 134 -3.47 -0.91 -0.67
N ALA A 135 -3.81 -2.11 -1.14
CA ALA A 135 -3.14 -2.73 -2.28
C ALA A 135 -3.21 -1.89 -3.57
N GLY A 136 -4.33 -1.18 -3.80
CA GLY A 136 -4.48 -0.30 -4.97
C GLY A 136 -3.54 0.91 -4.99
N ALA A 137 -3.04 1.33 -3.81
CA ALA A 137 -2.07 2.41 -3.66
C ALA A 137 -0.64 1.91 -3.39
N SER A 138 -0.46 0.59 -3.22
CA SER A 138 0.83 -0.04 -2.94
C SER A 138 1.42 -0.66 -4.20
N ARG A 139 2.69 -1.07 -4.11
CA ARG A 139 3.41 -1.75 -5.19
C ARG A 139 3.37 -3.25 -4.99
N VAL A 140 3.39 -4.00 -6.09
CA VAL A 140 3.65 -5.45 -6.04
C VAL A 140 5.08 -5.66 -5.56
N CYS A 141 5.30 -6.60 -4.63
CA CYS A 141 6.64 -6.89 -4.13
C CYS A 141 7.55 -7.32 -5.30
N PRO A 142 8.78 -6.79 -5.40
CA PRO A 142 9.70 -7.16 -6.47
C PRO A 142 9.98 -8.67 -6.45
N ALA A 143 10.07 -9.28 -7.63
CA ALA A 143 10.28 -10.72 -7.79
C ALA A 143 11.59 -11.25 -7.19
N SER A 144 12.52 -10.35 -6.82
CA SER A 144 13.81 -10.68 -6.20
C SER A 144 13.74 -10.98 -4.71
N THR A 145 12.56 -11.13 -4.13
CA THR A 145 12.43 -11.92 -2.91
C THR A 145 12.35 -13.38 -3.32
N GLU A 146 13.47 -14.10 -3.25
CA GLU A 146 13.46 -15.54 -2.98
C GLU A 146 12.66 -15.73 -1.68
N LEU A 147 11.34 -15.82 -1.81
CA LEU A 147 10.51 -16.45 -0.81
C LEU A 147 10.93 -17.92 -0.82
N PRO A 148 11.36 -18.50 0.31
CA PRO A 148 11.57 -19.92 0.43
C PRO A 148 10.20 -20.60 0.40
N GLU A 149 9.59 -20.62 -0.77
CA GLU A 149 8.49 -21.51 -1.06
C GLU A 149 9.08 -22.69 -1.84
N GLU A 150 8.83 -23.86 -1.28
CA GLU A 150 9.17 -25.19 -1.78
C GLU A 150 10.53 -25.72 -1.34
N GLY A 151 10.51 -26.23 -0.10
CA GLY A 151 11.28 -27.41 0.28
C GLY A 151 10.98 -28.60 -0.65
N ASN A 152 11.56 -28.56 -1.84
CA ASN A 152 12.13 -29.68 -2.57
C ASN A 152 13.30 -29.11 -3.37
N GLY A 153 14.45 -29.09 -2.71
CA GLY A 153 15.67 -28.45 -3.20
C GLY A 153 16.12 -29.03 -4.53
N THR A 154 16.08 -28.23 -5.59
CA THR A 154 16.85 -28.48 -6.82
C THR A 154 17.03 -27.23 -7.70
N GLY A 155 16.82 -26.03 -7.16
CA GLY A 155 16.82 -24.78 -7.95
C GLY A 155 18.21 -24.30 -8.42
N PRO A 156 19.23 -24.19 -7.56
CA PRO A 156 20.54 -23.67 -7.99
C PRO A 156 21.59 -24.76 -8.27
N ALA A 157 21.37 -26.01 -7.82
CA ALA A 157 22.38 -27.07 -7.94
C ALA A 157 22.53 -27.63 -9.36
N ILE A 158 21.47 -27.61 -10.18
CA ILE A 158 21.51 -28.19 -11.54
C ILE A 158 22.40 -27.33 -12.46
N GLY A 159 22.43 -26.01 -12.28
CA GLY A 159 23.28 -25.12 -13.07
C GLY A 159 24.79 -25.34 -12.83
N LEU A 160 25.18 -25.57 -11.57
CA LEU A 160 26.58 -25.77 -11.19
C LEU A 160 27.13 -27.14 -11.62
N VAL A 161 26.31 -28.19 -11.60
CA VAL A 161 26.73 -29.53 -12.08
C VAL A 161 26.87 -29.54 -13.60
N ALA A 162 25.96 -28.90 -14.35
CA ALA A 162 26.06 -28.83 -15.82
C ALA A 162 27.32 -28.06 -16.27
N ALA A 163 27.66 -26.94 -15.62
CA ALA A 163 28.87 -26.19 -15.92
C ALA A 163 30.16 -26.98 -15.59
N GLY A 164 30.17 -27.72 -14.47
CA GLY A 164 31.30 -28.56 -14.06
C GLY A 164 31.59 -29.71 -15.04
N VAL A 165 30.55 -30.39 -15.53
CA VAL A 165 30.70 -31.51 -16.48
C VAL A 165 31.20 -31.02 -17.84
N VAL A 166 30.69 -29.89 -18.35
CA VAL A 166 31.16 -29.30 -19.61
C VAL A 166 32.63 -28.85 -19.48
N GLY A 167 32.99 -28.19 -18.38
CA GLY A 167 34.37 -27.80 -18.10
C GLY A 167 35.34 -28.99 -18.07
N ALA A 168 34.99 -30.07 -17.35
CA ALA A 168 35.81 -31.28 -17.26
C ALA A 168 35.97 -31.98 -18.63
N ALA A 169 34.90 -32.05 -19.44
CA ALA A 169 34.96 -32.66 -20.76
C ALA A 169 35.87 -31.90 -21.73
N LEU A 170 35.85 -30.56 -21.70
CA LEU A 170 36.73 -29.72 -22.51
C LEU A 170 38.20 -29.87 -22.10
N VAL A 171 38.50 -29.87 -20.79
CA VAL A 171 39.86 -30.09 -20.27
C VAL A 171 40.37 -31.49 -20.61
N HIS A 172 39.53 -32.52 -20.50
CA HIS A 172 39.93 -33.89 -20.85
C HIS A 172 40.20 -34.06 -22.34
N ARG A 173 39.37 -33.45 -23.21
CA ARG A 173 39.60 -33.45 -24.67
C ARG A 173 40.85 -32.69 -25.06
N ALA A 174 41.14 -31.54 -24.42
CA ALA A 174 42.37 -30.79 -24.67
C ALA A 174 43.62 -31.59 -24.28
N ARG A 175 43.61 -32.25 -23.10
CA ARG A 175 44.71 -33.13 -22.67
C ARG A 175 44.94 -34.31 -23.60
N LYS A 176 43.87 -34.98 -24.07
CA LYS A 176 44.02 -36.08 -25.04
C LYS A 176 44.62 -35.62 -26.37
N ARG A 177 44.25 -34.43 -26.86
CA ARG A 177 44.83 -33.87 -28.09
C ARG A 177 46.30 -33.48 -27.92
N ALA A 178 46.67 -32.90 -26.79
CA ALA A 178 48.06 -32.57 -26.49
C ALA A 178 48.95 -33.83 -26.40
N LEU A 179 48.47 -34.88 -25.75
CA LEU A 179 49.18 -36.17 -25.66
C LEU A 179 49.27 -36.88 -27.03
N ALA A 180 48.24 -36.80 -27.87
CA ALA A 180 48.26 -37.37 -29.21
C ALA A 180 49.15 -36.57 -30.19
N ALA A 181 49.30 -35.27 -29.99
CA ALA A 181 50.23 -34.44 -30.75
C ALA A 181 51.68 -34.72 -30.34
N ALA A 182 51.96 -34.86 -29.04
CA ALA A 182 53.29 -35.19 -28.52
C ALA A 182 53.78 -36.59 -28.92
N GLY A 183 52.88 -37.53 -29.22
CA GLY A 183 53.24 -38.86 -29.72
C GLY A 183 53.46 -38.96 -31.23
N ARG A 184 53.33 -37.85 -31.98
CA ARG A 184 53.50 -37.82 -33.45
C ARG A 184 54.84 -37.21 -33.90
N ASP A 185 55.63 -36.70 -32.97
CA ASP A 185 56.96 -36.12 -33.25
C ASP A 185 58.11 -37.14 -33.09
N ASP A 186 57.81 -38.40 -32.74
CA ASP A 186 58.78 -39.50 -32.56
C ASP A 186 58.62 -40.66 -33.58
N ALA A 187 58.09 -40.40 -34.79
CA ALA A 187 57.99 -41.40 -35.87
C ALA A 187 58.56 -40.90 -37.19
#